data_AF-A0A364H062-F1
#
_entry.id   AF-A0A364H062-F1
#
_cell.length_a   1.000
_cell.length_b   1.000
_cell.length_c   1.000
_cell.angle_alpha   90.00
_cell.angle_beta   90.00
_cell.angle_gamma   90.00
#
_symmetry.space_group_name_H-M   'P 1'
#
loop_
_entity.id
_entity.type
_entity.pdbx_description
1 polymer ?
#
loop_
_entity_poly.entity_id
_entity_poly.type
_entity_poly.pdbx_seq_one_letter_code
_entity_poly.pdbx_strand_id
1 'polypeptide(L)'
;MSRHALDASSMTARARALLLSLLACGPVAAGAQTIPADAEPGCHAVHVDRTITLSGRYALDYGDESIGPDVGFAEDDASARHLPDRSQRAGVIVFTNQPDARRRLRLPAAQPRGVCRFDGRATLVIRDLETACPGLETPDRARLVKVVSADAPARHACGATAR
;
A
#
# COMPACT_ATOMS: atom_id res chain seq x y z
N MET A 1 49.40 56.77 -31.63
CA MET A 1 49.03 57.58 -30.45
C MET A 1 49.86 57.09 -29.28
N SER A 2 50.72 57.98 -28.80
CA SER A 2 51.74 57.76 -27.77
C SER A 2 51.17 57.85 -26.36
N ARG A 3 52.00 57.43 -25.37
CA ARG A 3 51.99 57.64 -23.90
C ARG A 3 51.56 56.40 -23.11
N HIS A 4 52.26 55.91 -22.07
CA HIS A 4 53.45 56.38 -21.35
C HIS A 4 54.01 55.20 -20.49
N ALA A 5 55.33 55.22 -20.26
CA ALA A 5 56.09 54.84 -19.05
C ALA A 5 55.98 53.38 -18.50
N LEU A 6 57.05 52.58 -18.45
CA LEU A 6 58.24 52.63 -17.56
C LEU A 6 57.91 52.45 -16.07
N ASP A 7 58.24 51.29 -15.50
CA ASP A 7 59.21 51.12 -14.39
C ASP A 7 59.34 49.60 -14.11
N ALA A 8 60.48 48.94 -14.34
CA ALA A 8 61.76 48.99 -13.64
C ALA A 8 61.82 48.09 -12.40
N SER A 9 62.97 47.40 -12.30
CA SER A 9 63.51 46.68 -11.14
C SER A 9 62.90 45.30 -10.87
N SER A 10 63.64 44.20 -10.72
CA SER A 10 65.07 44.05 -10.47
C SER A 10 65.50 42.61 -10.76
N MET A 11 66.63 42.43 -11.45
CA MET A 11 67.43 41.21 -11.38
C MET A 11 68.10 41.10 -10.02
N THR A 12 68.19 39.87 -9.50
CA THR A 12 69.17 39.27 -8.54
C THR A 12 68.39 38.37 -7.56
N ALA A 13 68.84 37.19 -7.15
CA ALA A 13 69.95 36.35 -7.51
C ALA A 13 69.62 34.93 -7.00
N ARG A 14 70.21 33.94 -7.67
CA ARG A 14 70.56 32.58 -7.22
C ARG A 14 70.11 32.17 -5.79
N ALA A 15 69.41 31.04 -5.70
CA ALA A 15 69.86 29.90 -4.91
C ALA A 15 69.08 28.63 -5.29
N ARG A 16 69.83 27.58 -5.65
CA ARG A 16 69.34 26.20 -5.80
C ARG A 16 68.86 25.69 -4.44
N ALA A 17 67.65 25.15 -4.40
CA ALA A 17 67.28 24.10 -3.45
C ALA A 17 66.36 23.12 -4.16
N LEU A 18 66.93 21.97 -4.50
CA LEU A 18 66.21 20.78 -4.94
C LEU A 18 65.32 20.30 -3.78
N LEU A 19 64.01 20.28 -3.98
CA LEU A 19 63.14 19.36 -3.26
C LEU A 19 62.22 18.66 -4.25
N LEU A 20 62.43 17.35 -4.34
CA LEU A 20 61.55 16.40 -4.98
C LEU A 20 60.14 16.53 -4.41
N SER A 21 59.15 16.73 -5.27
CA SER A 21 57.74 16.55 -4.93
C SER A 21 57.07 15.85 -6.10
N LEU A 22 57.15 14.52 -6.04
CA LEU A 22 56.25 13.60 -6.71
C LEU A 22 54.80 14.03 -6.46
N LEU A 23 53.97 14.08 -7.51
CA LEU A 23 52.53 13.76 -7.54
C LEU A 23 51.95 14.23 -8.88
N ALA A 24 52.28 13.49 -9.94
CA ALA A 24 51.51 13.50 -11.18
C ALA A 24 50.66 12.22 -11.23
N CYS A 25 49.46 12.33 -11.82
CA CYS A 25 48.39 11.33 -11.91
C CYS A 25 47.53 11.17 -10.65
N GLY A 26 46.66 12.15 -10.40
CA GLY A 26 45.39 11.87 -9.73
C GLY A 26 44.46 11.17 -10.74
N PRO A 27 43.94 9.96 -10.46
CA PRO A 27 42.83 9.45 -11.25
C PRO A 27 41.65 10.38 -10.97
N VAL A 28 41.07 10.96 -12.03
CA VAL A 28 39.71 11.48 -11.95
C VAL A 28 38.85 10.25 -11.70
N ALA A 29 38.64 9.93 -10.42
CA ALA A 29 37.57 9.04 -10.02
C ALA A 29 36.29 9.75 -10.46
N ALA A 30 35.83 9.42 -11.66
CA ALA A 30 34.46 9.63 -12.06
C ALA A 30 33.64 8.90 -11.00
N GLY A 31 33.20 9.65 -9.99
CA GLY A 31 32.16 9.20 -9.09
C GLY A 31 30.96 8.96 -9.99
N ALA A 32 30.81 7.71 -10.43
CA ALA A 32 29.53 7.21 -10.87
C ALA A 32 28.64 7.40 -9.65
N GLN A 33 27.91 8.52 -9.63
CA GLN A 33 26.77 8.69 -8.76
C GLN A 33 25.83 7.59 -9.22
N THR A 34 25.89 6.45 -8.54
CA THR A 34 24.85 5.44 -8.63
C THR A 34 23.59 6.18 -8.27
N ILE A 35 22.80 6.52 -9.30
CA ILE A 35 21.39 6.85 -9.15
C ILE A 35 20.87 5.77 -8.20
N PRO A 36 20.33 6.12 -7.01
CA PRO A 36 19.73 5.11 -6.16
C PRO A 36 18.73 4.39 -7.07
N ALA A 37 18.91 3.08 -7.26
CA ALA A 37 17.91 2.28 -7.95
C ALA A 37 16.59 2.68 -7.31
N ASP A 38 15.64 3.20 -8.11
CA ASP A 38 14.30 3.57 -7.68
C ASP A 38 13.83 2.45 -6.75
N ALA A 39 13.90 2.71 -5.45
CA ALA A 39 13.46 1.77 -4.46
C ALA A 39 11.95 1.89 -4.54
N GLU A 40 11.36 1.10 -5.45
CA GLU A 40 9.93 0.82 -5.47
C GLU A 40 9.54 0.65 -4.00
N PRO A 41 8.68 1.53 -3.45
CA PRO A 41 8.36 1.48 -2.04
C PRO A 41 7.80 0.09 -1.76
N GLY A 42 8.61 -0.71 -1.07
CA GLY A 42 8.26 -2.08 -0.74
C GLY A 42 6.92 -2.05 -0.02
N CYS A 43 6.00 -2.93 -0.41
CA CYS A 43 4.75 -2.99 0.33
C CYS A 43 5.03 -3.45 1.76
N HIS A 44 4.41 -2.76 2.72
CA HIS A 44 4.48 -3.11 4.13
C HIS A 44 3.06 -3.29 4.67
N ALA A 45 2.80 -4.43 5.31
CA ALA A 45 1.56 -4.65 6.04
C ALA A 45 1.40 -3.59 7.14
N VAL A 46 0.22 -2.97 7.19
CA VAL A 46 -0.11 -1.90 8.14
C VAL A 46 -1.17 -2.42 9.11
N HIS A 47 -0.95 -2.16 10.40
CA HIS A 47 -1.98 -2.37 11.41
C HIS A 47 -2.59 -1.03 11.81
N VAL A 48 -3.91 -0.96 11.81
CA VAL A 48 -4.69 0.23 12.17
C VAL A 48 -5.58 -0.11 13.38
N ASP A 49 -5.07 0.20 14.57
CA ASP A 49 -5.75 0.01 15.85
C ASP A 49 -6.69 1.20 16.18
N ARG A 50 -7.69 1.41 15.33
CA ARG A 50 -8.76 2.37 15.60
C ARG A 50 -10.07 1.92 14.97
N THR A 51 -11.14 2.56 15.41
CA THR A 51 -12.46 2.36 14.83
C THR A 51 -12.63 3.17 13.55
N ILE A 52 -13.18 2.55 12.50
CA ILE A 52 -13.39 3.17 11.18
C ILE A 52 -14.81 2.87 10.72
N THR A 53 -15.52 3.88 10.22
CA THR A 53 -16.82 3.69 9.57
C THR A 53 -16.63 3.62 8.06
N LEU A 54 -17.13 2.56 7.43
CA LEU A 54 -16.98 2.29 6.01
C LEU A 54 -18.34 1.98 5.39
N SER A 55 -18.58 2.48 4.19
CA SER A 55 -19.66 2.05 3.31
C SER A 55 -19.11 1.22 2.16
N GLY A 56 -19.89 0.27 1.67
CA GLY A 56 -19.41 -0.67 0.66
C GLY A 56 -20.36 -1.82 0.38
N ARG A 57 -19.81 -2.91 -0.16
CA ARG A 57 -20.53 -4.16 -0.45
C ARG A 57 -20.00 -5.27 0.43
N TYR A 58 -20.90 -6.02 1.06
CA TYR A 58 -20.56 -7.28 1.69
C TYR A 58 -20.94 -8.45 0.78
N ALA A 59 -20.20 -9.56 0.90
CA ALA A 59 -20.55 -10.81 0.25
C ALA A 59 -20.19 -12.00 1.15
N LEU A 60 -20.95 -13.07 0.99
CA LEU A 60 -20.66 -14.41 1.49
C LEU A 60 -20.81 -15.35 0.31
N ASP A 61 -19.68 -15.82 -0.22
CA ASP A 61 -19.63 -16.68 -1.40
C ASP A 61 -19.10 -18.06 -1.00
N TYR A 62 -19.96 -19.07 -1.07
CA TYR A 62 -19.62 -20.43 -0.66
C TYR A 62 -18.79 -21.17 -1.72
N GLY A 63 -18.67 -20.62 -2.93
CA GLY A 63 -17.86 -21.17 -4.02
C GLY A 63 -16.53 -20.45 -4.22
N ASP A 64 -16.22 -19.42 -3.42
CA ASP A 64 -14.96 -18.70 -3.52
C ASP A 64 -13.82 -19.50 -2.88
N GLU A 65 -12.87 -19.94 -3.69
CA GLU A 65 -11.73 -20.74 -3.22
C GLU A 65 -10.64 -19.89 -2.53
N SER A 66 -10.62 -18.58 -2.76
CA SER A 66 -9.62 -17.66 -2.20
C SER A 66 -9.94 -17.25 -0.76
N ILE A 67 -11.20 -16.87 -0.52
CA ILE A 67 -11.67 -16.38 0.78
C ILE A 67 -12.44 -17.48 1.54
N GLY A 68 -12.88 -18.53 0.85
CA GLY A 68 -13.75 -19.55 1.42
C GLY A 68 -15.12 -18.98 1.79
N PRO A 69 -15.89 -19.67 2.66
CA PRO A 69 -17.22 -19.22 3.06
C PRO A 69 -17.16 -18.09 4.10
N ASP A 70 -16.18 -17.20 4.02
CA ASP A 70 -16.06 -16.07 4.92
C ASP A 70 -16.83 -14.87 4.37
N VAL A 71 -17.34 -14.05 5.29
CA VAL A 71 -17.95 -12.77 4.93
C VAL A 71 -16.83 -11.78 4.59
N GLY A 72 -16.77 -11.41 3.31
CA GLY A 72 -15.91 -10.36 2.79
C GLY A 72 -16.64 -9.02 2.65
N PHE A 73 -15.88 -7.94 2.67
CA PHE A 73 -16.36 -6.59 2.47
C PHE A 73 -15.40 -5.80 1.59
N ALA A 74 -15.94 -5.18 0.55
CA ALA A 74 -15.22 -4.24 -0.31
C ALA A 74 -15.79 -2.84 -0.08
N GLU A 75 -14.96 -1.92 0.37
CA GLU A 75 -15.36 -0.53 0.59
C GLU A 75 -15.60 0.23 -0.73
N ASP A 76 -16.45 1.25 -0.67
CA ASP A 76 -16.59 2.21 -1.76
C ASP A 76 -15.43 3.22 -1.79
N ASP A 77 -15.31 3.96 -2.90
CA ASP A 77 -14.22 4.92 -3.10
C ASP A 77 -14.20 6.06 -2.08
N ALA A 78 -15.38 6.40 -1.51
CA ALA A 78 -15.45 7.42 -0.47
C ALA A 78 -14.81 6.93 0.83
N SER A 79 -15.12 5.70 1.20
CA SER A 79 -14.63 5.03 2.39
C SER A 79 -13.17 4.61 2.26
N ALA A 80 -12.73 4.26 1.04
CA ALA A 80 -11.34 3.91 0.74
C ALA A 80 -10.34 5.00 1.14
N ARG A 81 -10.75 6.28 1.09
CA ARG A 81 -9.93 7.44 1.50
C ARG A 81 -9.63 7.49 3.00
N HIS A 82 -10.33 6.70 3.82
CA HIS A 82 -10.12 6.63 5.27
C HIS A 82 -9.17 5.51 5.69
N LEU A 83 -8.71 4.72 4.72
CA LEU A 83 -7.90 3.53 4.90
C LEU A 83 -6.49 3.75 4.31
N PRO A 84 -5.50 2.90 4.65
CA PRO A 84 -4.19 2.92 4.00
C PRO A 84 -4.31 2.81 2.48
N ASP A 85 -3.35 3.35 1.73
CA ASP A 85 -3.40 3.39 0.26
C ASP A 85 -3.67 2.00 -0.34
N ARG A 86 -4.47 1.93 -1.43
CA ARG A 86 -4.78 0.65 -2.09
C ARG A 86 -3.56 -0.04 -2.68
N SER A 87 -2.50 0.69 -3.02
CA SER A 87 -1.19 0.11 -3.40
C SER A 87 -0.48 -0.61 -2.23
N GLN A 88 -0.98 -0.47 -1.01
CA GLN A 88 -0.41 -1.06 0.21
C GLN A 88 -1.34 -2.09 0.86
N ARG A 89 -2.43 -2.48 0.17
CA ARG A 89 -3.38 -3.45 0.74
C ARG A 89 -4.11 -4.31 -0.32
N ALA A 90 -4.64 -5.45 0.10
CA ALA A 90 -5.31 -6.41 -0.79
C ALA A 90 -6.68 -5.89 -1.27
N GLY A 91 -7.35 -5.05 -0.48
CA GLY A 91 -8.55 -4.32 -0.88
C GLY A 91 -9.88 -4.99 -0.52
N VAL A 92 -9.90 -6.31 -0.28
CA VAL A 92 -11.06 -6.99 0.34
C VAL A 92 -10.77 -7.23 1.81
N ILE A 93 -11.70 -6.83 2.67
CA ILE A 93 -11.64 -7.02 4.12
C ILE A 93 -12.46 -8.26 4.49
N VAL A 94 -11.82 -9.26 5.07
CA VAL A 94 -12.47 -10.44 5.65
C VAL A 94 -12.62 -10.25 7.16
N PHE A 95 -13.83 -10.49 7.68
CA PHE A 95 -14.08 -10.29 9.10
C PHE A 95 -13.46 -11.38 9.98
N THR A 96 -12.79 -11.02 11.05
CA THR A 96 -12.19 -11.99 12.00
C THR A 96 -13.23 -12.62 12.92
N ASN A 97 -14.36 -11.93 13.18
CA ASN A 97 -15.47 -12.40 13.99
C ASN A 97 -16.65 -12.89 13.13
N GLN A 98 -16.40 -13.88 12.26
CA GLN A 98 -17.36 -14.41 11.27
C GLN A 98 -18.77 -14.71 11.82
N PRO A 99 -18.95 -15.39 12.98
CA PRO A 99 -20.29 -15.64 13.52
C PRO A 99 -21.07 -14.35 13.84
N ASP A 100 -20.39 -13.34 14.36
CA ASP A 100 -20.98 -12.02 14.63
C ASP A 100 -21.27 -11.27 13.35
N ALA A 101 -20.36 -11.31 12.38
CA ALA A 101 -20.54 -10.70 11.07
C ALA A 101 -21.78 -11.24 10.37
N ARG A 102 -21.91 -12.57 10.29
CA ARG A 102 -23.08 -13.23 9.69
C ARG A 102 -24.37 -12.83 10.40
N ARG A 103 -24.41 -12.90 11.73
CA ARG A 103 -25.60 -12.52 12.52
C ARG A 103 -26.02 -11.07 12.26
N ARG A 104 -25.07 -10.13 12.31
CA ARG A 104 -25.37 -8.70 12.18
C ARG A 104 -25.79 -8.30 10.77
N LEU A 105 -25.25 -8.97 9.75
CA LEU A 105 -25.63 -8.80 8.34
C LEU A 105 -26.83 -9.66 7.92
N ARG A 106 -27.45 -10.38 8.85
CA ARG A 106 -28.60 -11.26 8.60
C ARG A 106 -28.31 -12.35 7.56
N LEU A 107 -27.06 -12.83 7.53
CA LEU A 107 -26.60 -13.94 6.70
C LEU A 107 -26.84 -15.28 7.42
N PRO A 108 -27.10 -16.37 6.68
CA PRO A 108 -27.33 -17.66 7.30
C PRO A 108 -26.05 -18.27 7.89
N ALA A 109 -26.21 -19.00 8.99
CA ALA A 109 -25.09 -19.66 9.68
C ALA A 109 -24.52 -20.86 8.91
N ALA A 110 -25.31 -21.46 8.03
CA ALA A 110 -24.91 -22.55 7.14
C ALA A 110 -25.43 -22.29 5.71
N GLN A 111 -24.76 -22.84 4.70
CA GLN A 111 -25.15 -22.69 3.31
C GLN A 111 -26.56 -23.28 3.07
N PRO A 112 -27.54 -22.47 2.64
CA PRO A 112 -28.84 -23.01 2.27
C PRO A 112 -28.75 -23.79 0.96
N ARG A 113 -29.57 -24.84 0.80
CA ARG A 113 -29.57 -25.66 -0.42
C ARG A 113 -29.82 -24.81 -1.66
N GLY A 114 -29.03 -25.07 -2.70
CA GLY A 114 -29.11 -24.40 -4.00
C GLY A 114 -28.64 -22.94 -4.00
N VAL A 115 -28.01 -22.45 -2.92
CA VAL A 115 -27.48 -21.08 -2.82
C VAL A 115 -25.98 -21.11 -2.78
N CYS A 116 -25.35 -20.33 -3.65
CA CYS A 116 -23.89 -20.24 -3.66
C CYS A 116 -23.40 -18.88 -3.16
N ARG A 117 -24.23 -17.84 -3.17
CA ARG A 117 -23.78 -16.51 -2.74
C ARG A 117 -24.89 -15.67 -2.11
N PHE A 118 -24.48 -14.85 -1.16
CA PHE A 118 -25.23 -13.69 -0.69
C PHE A 118 -24.41 -12.43 -0.88
N ASP A 119 -25.03 -11.32 -1.28
CA ASP A 119 -24.39 -10.01 -1.23
C ASP A 119 -25.38 -8.87 -0.98
N GLY A 120 -24.86 -7.70 -0.63
CA GLY A 120 -25.64 -6.49 -0.42
C GLY A 120 -24.74 -5.30 -0.12
N ARG A 121 -25.35 -4.12 0.09
CA ARG A 121 -24.62 -2.93 0.56
C ARG A 121 -24.78 -2.75 2.05
N ALA A 122 -23.76 -2.19 2.69
CA ALA A 122 -23.82 -1.83 4.10
C ALA A 122 -22.91 -0.66 4.44
N THR A 123 -23.30 0.06 5.49
CA THR A 123 -22.42 0.95 6.25
C THR A 123 -22.09 0.27 7.57
N LEU A 124 -20.82 0.07 7.83
CA LEU A 124 -20.29 -0.75 8.92
C LEU A 124 -19.28 0.06 9.74
N VAL A 125 -19.08 -0.37 10.98
CA VAL A 125 -18.00 0.09 11.84
C VAL A 125 -17.07 -1.10 12.08
N ILE A 126 -15.80 -0.94 11.71
CA ILE A 126 -14.75 -1.94 11.91
C ILE A 126 -13.70 -1.44 12.90
N ARG A 127 -12.89 -2.35 13.44
CA ARG A 127 -11.67 -2.05 14.20
C ARG A 127 -10.59 -3.08 13.90
N ASP A 128 -9.38 -2.80 14.37
CA ASP A 128 -8.22 -3.69 14.32
C ASP A 128 -7.97 -4.16 12.87
N LEU A 129 -7.83 -3.19 11.94
CA LEU A 129 -7.59 -3.51 10.54
C LEU A 129 -6.13 -3.91 10.35
N GLU A 130 -5.91 -5.10 9.79
CA GLU A 130 -4.63 -5.63 9.35
C GLU A 130 -4.63 -5.67 7.82
N THR A 131 -3.72 -4.95 7.17
CA THR A 131 -3.60 -4.98 5.71
C THR A 131 -2.63 -6.06 5.25
N ALA A 132 -2.98 -6.70 4.13
CA ALA A 132 -2.11 -7.64 3.43
C ALA A 132 -1.58 -6.98 2.15
N CYS A 133 -0.33 -7.23 1.77
CA CYS A 133 0.22 -6.61 0.57
C CYS A 133 -0.52 -7.02 -0.71
N PRO A 134 -0.69 -6.10 -1.69
CA PRO A 134 -1.32 -6.45 -2.94
C PRO A 134 -0.59 -7.59 -3.66
N GLY A 135 -1.33 -8.42 -4.38
CA GLY A 135 -0.77 -9.57 -5.11
C GLY A 135 -0.49 -10.79 -4.23
N LEU A 136 -0.74 -10.72 -2.92
CA LEU A 136 -0.82 -11.90 -2.06
C LEU A 136 -2.26 -12.43 -2.07
N GLU A 137 -2.41 -13.76 -1.99
CA GLU A 137 -3.72 -14.43 -1.86
C GLU A 137 -4.42 -14.12 -0.51
N THR A 138 -3.75 -13.41 0.40
CA THR A 138 -4.29 -13.10 1.72
C THR A 138 -5.11 -11.80 1.67
N PRO A 139 -6.37 -11.79 2.14
CA PRO A 139 -7.17 -10.57 2.23
C PRO A 139 -6.75 -9.69 3.41
N ASP A 140 -7.19 -8.44 3.40
CA ASP A 140 -7.17 -7.60 4.59
C ASP A 140 -8.08 -8.21 5.67
N ARG A 141 -7.80 -7.97 6.95
CA ARG A 141 -8.58 -8.53 8.06
C ARG A 141 -9.02 -7.44 9.02
N ALA A 142 -10.26 -7.51 9.49
CA ALA A 142 -10.73 -6.58 10.52
C ALA A 142 -11.83 -7.21 11.38
N ARG A 143 -12.07 -6.65 12.56
CA ARG A 143 -13.22 -7.04 13.39
C ARG A 143 -14.43 -6.17 13.08
N LEU A 144 -15.58 -6.78 12.80
CA LEU A 144 -16.84 -6.04 12.69
C LEU A 144 -17.37 -5.65 14.07
N VAL A 145 -17.48 -4.34 14.32
CA VAL A 145 -17.94 -3.78 15.60
C VAL A 145 -19.44 -3.47 15.57
N LYS A 146 -19.95 -2.91 14.46
CA LYS A 146 -21.34 -2.49 14.32
C LYS A 146 -21.77 -2.47 12.85
N VAL A 147 -23.03 -2.79 12.60
CA VAL A 147 -23.71 -2.48 11.33
C VAL A 147 -24.53 -1.21 11.57
N VAL A 148 -24.23 -0.14 10.85
CA VAL A 148 -24.98 1.13 10.92
C VAL A 148 -26.24 1.00 10.08
N SER A 149 -26.09 0.51 8.84
CA SER A 149 -27.16 0.20 7.90
C SER A 149 -26.72 -0.97 7.02
N ALA A 150 -27.67 -1.78 6.56
CA ALA A 150 -27.42 -2.82 5.58
C ALA A 150 -28.70 -3.14 4.80
N ASP A 151 -28.55 -3.34 3.50
CA ASP A 151 -29.61 -3.89 2.66
C ASP A 151 -29.91 -5.33 3.07
N ALA A 152 -31.12 -5.79 2.79
CA ALA A 152 -31.44 -7.21 2.87
C ALA A 152 -30.53 -7.99 1.89
N PRO A 153 -29.90 -9.12 2.32
CA PRO A 153 -29.00 -9.86 1.46
C PRO A 153 -29.72 -10.38 0.21
N ALA A 154 -29.21 -10.01 -0.96
CA ALA A 154 -29.59 -10.64 -2.22
C ALA A 154 -29.06 -12.08 -2.23
N ARG A 155 -29.91 -13.02 -2.64
CA ARG A 155 -29.61 -14.46 -2.68
C ARG A 155 -29.35 -14.88 -4.11
N HIS A 156 -28.24 -15.58 -4.34
CA HIS A 156 -27.87 -16.07 -5.66
C HIS A 156 -27.79 -17.60 -5.69
N ALA A 157 -28.48 -18.20 -6.66
CA ALA A 157 -28.47 -19.63 -6.86
C ALA A 157 -27.12 -20.12 -7.41
N CYS A 158 -26.78 -21.37 -7.13
CA CYS A 158 -25.60 -22.00 -7.72
C CYS A 158 -25.72 -22.09 -9.25
N GLY A 159 -24.65 -21.75 -9.97
CA GLY A 159 -24.64 -21.72 -11.44
C GLY A 159 -25.30 -20.49 -12.07
N ALA A 160 -25.81 -19.55 -11.27
CA ALA A 160 -26.15 -18.22 -11.77
C ALA A 160 -24.83 -17.49 -12.09
N THR A 161 -24.61 -17.17 -13.37
CA THR A 161 -23.50 -16.30 -13.75
C THR A 161 -23.72 -14.92 -13.13
N ALA A 162 -22.77 -14.47 -12.30
CA ALA A 162 -22.72 -13.09 -11.86
C ALA A 162 -22.60 -12.20 -13.11
N ARG A 163 -23.60 -11.35 -13.35
CA ARG A 163 -23.57 -10.35 -14.43
C ARG A 163 -22.86 -9.09 -13.99
#